data_AF-A0A923TXA7-F1
#
_entry.id   AF-A0A923TXA7-F1
#
_cell.length_a   1.000
_cell.length_b   1.000
_cell.length_c   1.000
_cell.angle_alpha   90.00
_cell.angle_beta   90.00
_cell.angle_gamma   90.00
#
_symmetry.space_group_name_H-M   'P 1'
#
loop_
_entity.id
_entity.type
_entity.pdbx_description
1 polymer ?
#
loop_
_entity_poly.entity_id
_entity_poly.type
_entity_poly.pdbx_seq_one_letter_code
_entity_poly.pdbx_strand_id
1 'polypeptide(L)' 'AELIITDVYGKKLKQINLANTGRGVLNVDTNGLAAGTYSYTLLVDGKMVETKQMVVGAR' A
#
# COMPACT_ATOMS: atom_id res chain seq x y z
N ALA A 1 8.68 -7.64 -6.70
CA ALA A 1 8.13 -6.30 -6.40
C ALA A 1 7.27 -6.40 -5.15
N GLU A 2 7.05 -5.31 -4.44
CA GLU A 2 6.24 -5.29 -3.23
C GLU A 2 5.45 -3.97 -3.11
N LEU A 3 4.27 -4.06 -2.49
CA LEU A 3 3.49 -2.88 -2.11
C LEU A 3 3.54 -2.72 -0.59
N ILE A 4 4.00 -1.56 -0.12
CA ILE A 4 4.06 -1.21 1.30
C ILE A 4 2.98 -0.17 1.59
N ILE A 5 2.20 -0.40 2.65
CA ILE A 5 1.21 0.55 3.15
C ILE A 5 1.71 1.14 4.46
N THR A 6 1.70 2.46 4.57
CA THR A 6 2.07 3.20 5.78
C THR A 6 0.96 4.13 6.25
N ASP A 7 0.92 4.42 7.55
CA ASP A 7 0.14 5.54 8.06
C ASP A 7 0.79 6.90 7.71
N VAL A 8 0.13 8.00 8.11
CA VAL A 8 0.61 9.37 7.94
C VAL A 8 1.94 9.67 8.66
N TYR A 9 2.32 8.85 9.64
CA TYR A 9 3.58 8.97 10.37
C TYR A 9 4.69 8.13 9.74
N GLY A 10 4.42 7.45 8.62
CA GLY A 10 5.37 6.59 7.91
C GLY A 10 5.54 5.21 8.55
N LYS A 11 4.73 4.85 9.55
CA LYS A 11 4.76 3.50 10.14
C LYS A 11 4.24 2.50 9.13
N LYS A 12 5.04 1.47 8.82
CA LYS A 12 4.62 0.35 7.98
C LYS A 12 3.53 -0.45 8.69
N LEU A 13 2.39 -0.58 8.02
CA LEU A 13 1.23 -1.33 8.50
C LEU A 13 1.07 -2.66 7.78
N LYS A 14 1.41 -2.69 6.49
CA LYS A 14 1.27 -3.88 5.66
C LYS A 14 2.34 -3.90 4.57
N GLN A 15 2.79 -5.10 4.22
CA GLN A 15 3.67 -5.36 3.09
C GLN A 15 3.08 -6.53 2.31
N ILE A 16 2.93 -6.35 1.00
CA ILE A 16 2.34 -7.34 0.09
C ILE A 16 3.39 -7.65 -0.97
N ASN A 17 3.86 -8.89 -1.00
CA ASN A 17 4.76 -9.36 -2.05
C ASN A 17 3.96 -9.61 -3.33
N LEU A 18 4.41 -9.02 -4.44
CA LEU A 18 3.79 -9.18 -5.75
C LEU A 18 4.55 -10.25 -6.53
N ALA A 19 3.91 -11.40 -6.72
CA ALA A 19 4.48 -12.54 -7.45
C ALA A 19 4.36 -12.39 -8.98
N ASN A 20 3.37 -11.63 -9.46
CA ASN A 20 3.14 -11.41 -10.89
C ASN A 20 3.80 -10.11 -11.34
N THR A 21 4.40 -10.17 -12.53
CA THR A 21 5.03 -9.02 -13.19
C THR A 21 4.12 -8.47 -14.30
N GLY A 22 4.28 -7.20 -14.64
CA GLY A 22 3.49 -6.53 -15.67
C GLY A 22 2.20 -5.86 -15.13
N ARG A 23 1.29 -5.52 -16.04
CA ARG A 23 0.04 -4.83 -15.70
C ARG A 23 -0.93 -5.81 -15.03
N GLY A 24 -1.47 -5.40 -13.89
CA GLY A 24 -2.45 -6.19 -13.15
C GLY A 24 -3.27 -5.34 -12.20
N VAL A 25 -4.24 -5.98 -11.56
CA VAL A 25 -5.07 -5.38 -10.51
C VAL A 25 -4.76 -6.10 -9.21
N LEU A 26 -4.45 -5.33 -8.17
CA LEU A 26 -4.31 -5.84 -6.81
C LEU A 26 -5.48 -5.33 -5.98
N ASN A 27 -6.29 -6.25 -5.46
CA ASN A 27 -7.32 -5.92 -4.48
C ASN A 27 -6.69 -5.90 -3.09
N VAL A 28 -6.74 -4.74 -2.43
CA VAL A 28 -6.22 -4.56 -1.07
C VAL A 28 -7.39 -4.48 -0.10
N ASP A 29 -7.52 -5.48 0.78
CA ASP A 29 -8.47 -5.39 1.88
C ASP A 29 -7.95 -4.41 2.95
N THR A 30 -8.77 -3.38 3.22
CA THR A 30 -8.56 -2.34 4.22
C THR A 30 -9.25 -2.63 5.56
N ASN A 31 -9.94 -3.77 5.69
CA ASN A 31 -10.52 -4.20 6.96
C ASN A 31 -9.44 -4.21 8.06
N GLY A 32 -9.73 -3.55 9.17
CA GLY A 32 -8.80 -3.37 10.30
C GLY A 32 -7.94 -2.11 10.23
N LEU A 33 -7.98 -1.33 9.14
CA LEU A 33 -7.46 0.04 9.13
C LEU A 33 -8.50 0.97 9.75
N ALA A 34 -8.04 1.84 10.65
CA ALA A 34 -8.86 2.93 11.17
C ALA A 34 -9.21 3.93 10.05
N ALA A 35 -10.21 4.77 10.30
CA ALA A 35 -10.47 5.89 9.41
C ALA A 35 -9.24 6.82 9.40
N GLY A 36 -8.76 7.19 8.22
CA GLY A 36 -7.57 8.01 8.08
C GLY A 36 -6.93 7.95 6.70
N THR A 37 -5.85 8.70 6.55
CA THR A 37 -5.06 8.74 5.31
C THR A 37 -3.90 7.76 5.40
N TYR A 38 -3.66 7.05 4.31
CA TYR A 38 -2.59 6.08 4.19
C TYR A 38 -1.82 6.32 2.89
N SER A 39 -0.53 6.04 2.91
CA SER A 39 0.29 5.99 1.71
C SER A 39 0.52 4.54 1.31
N TYR A 40 0.49 4.26 0.01
CA TYR A 40 0.90 2.98 -0.54
C TYR A 40 1.99 3.20 -1.59
N THR A 41 3.11 2.51 -1.38
CA THR A 41 4.33 2.65 -2.18
C THR A 41 4.64 1.35 -2.89
N LEU A 42 4.79 1.41 -4.21
CA LEU A 42 5.27 0.29 -5.02
C LEU A 42 6.80 0.30 -5.04
N LEU A 43 7.39 -0.82 -4.62
CA LEU A 43 8.83 -1.05 -4.73
C LEU A 43 9.09 -2.14 -5.77
N VAL A 44 10.03 -1.86 -6.67
CA VAL A 44 10.57 -2.83 -7.65
C VAL A 44 12.06 -2.94 -7.38
N ASP A 45 12.53 -4.16 -7.14
CA ASP A 45 13.93 -4.47 -6.82
C ASP A 45 14.49 -3.60 -5.68
N GLY A 46 13.67 -3.38 -4.64
CA GLY A 46 14.03 -2.59 -3.46
C GLY A 46 14.00 -1.07 -3.67
N LYS A 47 13.65 -0.57 -4.86
CA LYS A 47 13.56 0.87 -5.15
C LYS A 47 12.11 1.32 -5.19
N MET A 48 11.81 2.47 -4.58
CA MET A 48 10.50 3.10 -4.68
C MET A 48 10.27 3.59 -6.11
N VAL A 49 9.20 3.11 -6.74
CA VAL A 49 8.82 3.49 -8.11
C VAL A 49 7.72 4.54 -8.07
N GLU A 50 6.71 4.34 -7.23
CA GLU A 50 5.57 5.24 -7.10
C GLU A 50 4.98 5.18 -5.70
N THR A 51 4.49 6.31 -5.21
CA THR A 51 3.70 6.42 -3.99
C THR A 51 2.41 7.16 -4.29
N LYS A 52 1.30 6.64 -3.79
CA LYS A 52 -0.01 7.31 -3.85
C LYS A 52 -0.67 7.28 -2.47
N GLN A 53 -1.71 8.08 -2.30
CA GLN A 53 -2.47 8.18 -1.06
C GLN A 53 -3.87 7.61 -1.22
N MET A 54 -4.41 7.08 -0.12
CA MET A 54 -5.79 6.62 0.00
C MET A 54 -6.37 7.17 1.31
N VAL A 55 -7.65 7.54 1.29
CA VAL A 55 -8.40 7.87 2.49
C VAL A 55 -9.37 6.73 2.78
N VAL A 56 -9.27 6.15 3.98
CA VAL A 56 -10.22 5.16 4.50
C VAL A 56 -11.22 5.91 5.37
N GLY A 57 -12.50 5.81 5.05
CA GLY A 57 -13.58 6.37 5.86
C GLY A 57 -13.93 5.47 7.04
N ALA A 58 -14.56 6.06 8.07
CA ALA A 58 -15.29 5.28 9.06
C ALA A 58 -16.57 4.72 8.42
N ARG A 59 -16.99 3.53 8.85
CA ARG A 59 -18.32 2.99 8.54
C ARG A 59 -19.38 3.72 9.36
#